data_AF-A0A076MHC4-F1
#
_entry.id   AF-A0A076MHC4-F1
#
_cell.length_a   1.000
_cell.length_b   1.000
_cell.length_c   1.000
_cell.angle_alpha   90.00
_cell.angle_beta   90.00
_cell.angle_gamma   90.00
#
_symmetry.space_group_name_H-M   'P 1'
#
loop_
_entity.id
_entity.type
_entity.pdbx_description
1 polymer ?
#
loop_
_entity_poly.entity_id
_entity_poly.type
_entity_poly.pdbx_seq_one_letter_code
_entity_poly.pdbx_strand_id
1 'polypeptide(L)'
;MRISESEEPVAARRRLVLAGVAGFAVGAGMIGVLWASTTAVSGPTADAKAACAALARAEPLPEGRVGRGTLEPGVLQHIMAADALAAAAAEVSSTYDDLADHIDGVRRMALSLNFADPNGRRHLAQAREICGTV
;
A
#
# COMPACT_ATOMS: atom_id res chain seq x y z
N MET A 1 -53.54 52.27 10.74
CA MET A 1 -52.68 51.76 9.66
C MET A 1 -51.38 51.27 10.30
N ARG A 2 -51.33 50.00 10.71
CA ARG A 2 -50.10 49.35 11.19
C ARG A 2 -49.62 48.41 10.11
N ILE A 3 -48.36 48.58 9.74
CA ILE A 3 -47.62 47.72 8.83
C ILE A 3 -47.52 46.36 9.52
N SER A 4 -48.20 45.36 8.98
CA SER A 4 -47.97 43.95 9.31
C SER A 4 -47.31 43.31 8.09
N GLU A 5 -46.42 42.35 8.37
CA GLU A 5 -45.82 41.40 7.42
C GLU A 5 -44.54 41.86 6.72
N SER A 6 -43.41 41.61 7.40
CA SER A 6 -42.10 41.36 6.76
C SER A 6 -41.27 40.33 7.54
N GLU A 7 -41.88 39.35 8.21
CA GLU A 7 -41.16 38.30 8.96
C GLU A 7 -41.11 36.92 8.25
N GLU A 8 -41.95 36.68 7.24
CA GLU A 8 -41.95 35.40 6.50
C GLU A 8 -40.64 35.04 5.77
N PRO A 9 -39.87 35.95 5.14
CA PRO A 9 -38.72 35.53 4.33
C PRO A 9 -37.53 35.03 5.18
N VAL A 10 -37.45 35.44 6.45
CA VAL A 10 -36.34 35.10 7.34
C VAL A 10 -36.50 33.69 7.92
N ALA A 11 -37.72 33.33 8.33
CA ALA A 11 -38.01 31.99 8.86
C ALA A 11 -37.86 30.90 7.79
N ALA A 12 -38.31 31.17 6.56
CA ALA A 12 -38.15 30.27 5.42
C ALA A 12 -36.67 30.07 5.04
N ARG A 13 -35.88 31.15 4.97
CA ARG A 13 -34.41 31.06 4.74
C ARG A 13 -33.72 30.27 5.84
N ARG A 14 -34.08 30.49 7.11
CA ARG A 14 -33.46 29.79 8.24
C ARG A 14 -33.72 28.29 8.20
N ARG A 15 -34.93 27.85 7.80
CA ARG A 15 -35.23 26.42 7.59
C ARG A 15 -34.46 25.83 6.42
N LEU A 16 -34.30 26.57 5.33
CA LEU A 16 -33.54 26.14 4.16
C LEU A 16 -32.04 25.98 4.47
N VAL A 17 -31.47 26.91 5.25
CA VAL A 17 -30.08 26.84 5.73
C VAL A 17 -29.90 25.65 6.67
N LEU A 18 -30.83 25.42 7.62
CA LEU A 18 -30.75 24.28 8.53
C LEU A 18 -30.80 22.93 7.79
N ALA A 19 -31.68 22.81 6.79
CA ALA A 19 -31.74 21.61 5.95
C ALA A 19 -30.43 21.41 5.17
N GLY A 20 -29.85 22.49 4.64
CA GLY A 20 -28.55 22.45 3.95
C GLY A 20 -27.39 22.03 4.86
N VAL A 21 -27.31 22.59 6.07
CA VAL A 21 -26.27 22.24 7.06
C VAL A 21 -26.42 20.79 7.51
N ALA A 22 -27.64 20.32 7.75
CA ALA A 22 -27.90 18.93 8.12
C ALA A 22 -27.47 17.97 6.99
N GLY A 23 -27.85 18.28 5.74
CA GLY A 23 -27.43 17.50 4.57
C GLY A 23 -25.90 17.49 4.39
N PHE A 24 -25.25 18.64 4.58
CA PHE A 24 -23.80 18.74 4.50
C PHE A 24 -23.11 17.96 5.62
N ALA A 25 -23.60 18.01 6.86
CA ALA A 25 -23.03 17.28 7.98
C ALA A 25 -23.12 15.75 7.75
N VAL A 26 -24.26 15.27 7.22
CA VAL A 26 -24.42 13.86 6.87
C VAL A 26 -23.49 13.47 5.72
N GLY A 27 -23.39 14.30 4.68
CA GLY A 27 -22.50 14.05 3.54
C GLY A 27 -21.03 14.04 3.94
N ALA A 28 -20.58 15.04 4.71
CA ALA A 28 -19.23 15.11 5.23
C ALA A 28 -18.92 13.96 6.21
N GLY A 29 -19.89 13.56 7.03
CA GLY A 29 -19.77 12.41 7.92
C GLY A 29 -19.56 11.10 7.15
N MET A 30 -20.36 10.83 6.11
CA MET A 30 -20.18 9.64 5.26
C MET A 30 -18.83 9.64 4.55
N ILE A 31 -18.39 10.78 4.02
CA ILE A 31 -17.07 10.91 3.41
C ILE A 31 -15.98 10.64 4.46
N GLY A 32 -16.11 11.18 5.68
CA GLY A 32 -15.19 10.93 6.78
C GLY A 32 -15.08 9.46 7.18
N VAL A 33 -16.21 8.74 7.26
CA VAL A 33 -16.22 7.29 7.55
C VAL A 33 -15.55 6.50 6.42
N LEU A 34 -15.81 6.88 5.16
CA LEU A 34 -15.18 6.24 4.02
C LEU A 34 -13.65 6.42 4.04
N TRP A 35 -13.17 7.63 4.37
CA TRP A 35 -11.74 7.89 4.55
C TRP A 35 -11.12 7.15 5.74
N ALA A 36 -11.85 7.00 6.85
CA ALA A 36 -11.39 6.21 7.98
C ALA A 36 -11.30 4.71 7.65
N SER A 37 -12.10 4.23 6.69
CA SER A 37 -12.04 2.83 6.24
C SER A 37 -10.93 2.55 5.23
N THR A 38 -10.49 3.54 4.45
CA THR A 38 -9.36 3.35 3.51
C THR A 38 -8.01 3.27 4.21
N THR A 39 -7.84 3.91 5.36
CA THR A 39 -6.61 3.78 6.18
C THR A 39 -6.46 2.39 6.80
N ALA A 40 -7.54 1.63 6.98
CA ALA A 40 -7.48 0.24 7.46
C ALA A 40 -6.85 -0.73 6.43
N VAL A 41 -6.74 -0.34 5.16
CA VAL A 41 -6.12 -1.13 4.09
C VAL A 41 -4.60 -0.90 4.00
N SER A 42 -4.07 0.09 4.74
CA SER A 42 -2.66 0.48 4.75
C SER A 42 -2.00 0.13 6.09
N GLY A 43 -1.92 -1.17 6.39
CA GLY A 43 -1.23 -1.68 7.57
C GLY A 43 0.02 -2.49 7.19
N PRO A 44 0.93 -2.75 8.14
CA PRO A 44 2.17 -3.49 7.86
C PRO A 44 1.92 -4.87 7.25
N THR A 45 0.81 -5.53 7.61
CA THR A 45 0.39 -6.79 6.98
C THR A 45 -0.01 -6.62 5.51
N ALA A 46 -0.66 -5.51 5.14
CA ALA A 46 -1.00 -5.23 3.76
C ALA A 46 0.25 -4.95 2.92
N ASP A 47 1.21 -4.21 3.46
CA ASP A 47 2.49 -3.96 2.83
C ASP A 47 3.31 -5.25 2.66
N ALA A 48 3.37 -6.10 3.69
CA ALA A 48 4.01 -7.42 3.60
C ALA A 48 3.36 -8.31 2.51
N LYS A 49 2.03 -8.34 2.42
CA LYS A 49 1.31 -9.06 1.36
C LYS A 49 1.59 -8.49 -0.02
N ALA A 50 1.64 -7.16 -0.14
CA ALA A 50 1.97 -6.49 -1.38
C ALA A 50 3.43 -6.75 -1.79
N ALA A 51 4.35 -6.83 -0.84
CA ALA A 51 5.74 -7.22 -1.07
C ALA A 51 5.83 -8.64 -1.63
N CYS A 52 5.16 -9.60 -1.00
CA CYS A 52 5.09 -10.99 -1.47
C CYS A 52 4.45 -11.09 -2.88
N ALA A 53 3.38 -10.34 -3.14
CA ALA A 53 2.78 -10.29 -4.46
C ALA A 53 3.69 -9.64 -5.52
N ALA A 54 4.50 -8.65 -5.15
CA ALA A 54 5.49 -8.06 -6.04
C ALA A 54 6.63 -9.04 -6.33
N LEU A 55 7.13 -9.75 -5.31
CA LEU A 55 8.15 -10.79 -5.48
C LEU A 55 7.66 -11.91 -6.42
N ALA A 56 6.42 -12.38 -6.25
CA ALA A 56 5.83 -13.40 -7.11
C ALA A 56 5.74 -12.96 -8.59
N ARG A 57 5.54 -11.65 -8.86
CA ARG A 57 5.53 -11.11 -10.23
C ARG A 57 6.93 -10.98 -10.84
N ALA A 58 7.98 -10.98 -10.02
CA ALA A 58 9.35 -10.99 -10.51
C ALA A 58 9.80 -12.40 -10.97
N GLU A 59 9.02 -13.43 -10.67
CA GLU A 59 9.36 -14.82 -10.98
C GLU A 59 8.84 -15.26 -12.36
N PRO A 60 9.54 -16.19 -13.02
CA PRO A 60 10.74 -16.91 -12.57
C PRO A 60 12.03 -16.08 -12.70
N LEU A 61 12.90 -16.16 -11.68
CA LEU A 61 14.23 -15.56 -11.72
C LEU A 61 15.22 -16.48 -12.47
N PRO A 62 16.18 -15.92 -13.23
CA PRO A 62 17.23 -16.70 -13.88
C PRO A 62 18.02 -17.55 -12.86
N GLU A 63 18.62 -18.65 -13.32
CA GLU A 63 19.47 -19.49 -12.47
C GLU A 63 20.96 -19.10 -12.52
N GLY A 64 21.31 -18.17 -13.42
CA GLY A 64 22.68 -17.80 -13.75
C GLY A 64 22.97 -16.31 -13.62
N ARG A 65 24.20 -15.94 -13.95
CA ARG A 65 24.54 -14.53 -14.21
C ARG A 65 23.93 -14.11 -15.55
N VAL A 66 23.26 -12.97 -15.55
CA VAL A 66 22.61 -12.43 -16.75
C VAL A 66 23.17 -11.06 -17.12
N GLY A 67 23.04 -10.68 -18.39
CA GLY A 67 23.34 -9.33 -18.84
C GLY A 67 22.18 -8.38 -18.53
N ARG A 68 22.44 -7.07 -18.43
CA ARG A 68 21.38 -6.07 -18.21
C ARG A 68 20.26 -6.12 -19.25
N GLY A 69 20.57 -6.49 -20.50
CA GLY A 69 19.60 -6.55 -21.60
C GLY A 69 18.84 -7.88 -21.72
N THR A 70 19.16 -8.88 -20.89
CA THR A 70 18.52 -10.21 -20.94
C THR A 70 17.50 -10.44 -19.83
N LEU A 71 17.41 -9.49 -18.87
CA LEU A 71 16.40 -9.56 -17.82
C LEU A 71 15.05 -9.11 -18.38
N GLU A 72 13.98 -9.82 -18.05
CA GLU A 72 12.64 -9.45 -18.51
C GLU A 72 12.28 -8.04 -17.99
N PRO A 73 11.65 -7.18 -18.81
CA PRO A 73 11.29 -5.84 -18.39
C PRO A 73 10.35 -5.89 -17.18
N GLY A 74 10.78 -5.30 -16.07
CA GLY A 74 9.97 -5.23 -14.86
C GLY A 74 10.39 -6.19 -13.74
N VAL A 75 11.21 -7.22 -13.99
CA VAL A 75 11.73 -8.10 -12.91
C VAL A 75 12.42 -7.27 -11.83
N LEU A 76 13.36 -6.40 -12.23
CA LEU A 76 14.05 -5.54 -11.28
C LEU A 76 13.08 -4.57 -10.58
N GLN A 77 12.10 -4.03 -11.31
CA GLN A 77 11.11 -3.11 -10.75
C GLN A 77 10.24 -3.80 -9.69
N HIS A 78 9.82 -5.04 -9.95
CA HIS A 78 9.03 -5.85 -9.02
C HIS A 78 9.83 -6.23 -7.77
N ILE A 79 11.12 -6.56 -7.92
CA ILE A 79 12.00 -6.83 -6.76
C ILE A 79 12.20 -5.56 -5.92
N MET A 80 12.44 -4.40 -6.55
CA MET A 80 12.59 -3.13 -5.84
C MET A 80 11.28 -2.71 -5.14
N ALA A 81 10.13 -2.97 -5.76
CA ALA A 81 8.82 -2.74 -5.14
C ALA A 81 8.60 -3.67 -3.94
N ALA A 82 8.98 -4.95 -4.06
CA ALA A 82 8.92 -5.89 -2.95
C ALA A 82 9.77 -5.42 -1.76
N ASP A 83 11.00 -4.96 -2.02
CA ASP A 83 11.92 -4.45 -1.02
C ASP A 83 11.35 -3.23 -0.27
N ALA A 84 10.87 -2.24 -1.02
CA ALA A 84 10.30 -1.03 -0.43
C ALA A 84 9.07 -1.33 0.46
N LEU A 85 8.20 -2.24 0.02
CA LEU A 85 7.00 -2.63 0.77
C LEU A 85 7.33 -3.47 2.02
N ALA A 86 8.30 -4.39 1.91
CA ALA A 86 8.74 -5.17 3.06
C ALA A 86 9.43 -4.30 4.11
N ALA A 87 10.27 -3.35 3.68
CA ALA A 87 10.88 -2.37 4.56
C ALA A 87 9.83 -1.49 5.26
N ALA A 88 8.82 -1.00 4.53
CA ALA A 88 7.72 -0.23 5.13
C ALA A 88 6.93 -1.04 6.18
N ALA A 89 6.71 -2.34 5.92
CA ALA A 89 6.08 -3.23 6.89
C ALA A 89 6.93 -3.38 8.17
N ALA A 90 8.25 -3.54 8.02
CA ALA A 90 9.21 -3.67 9.12
C ALA A 90 9.35 -2.38 9.95
N GLU A 91 9.30 -1.20 9.30
CA GLU A 91 9.32 0.11 9.99
C GLU A 91 8.17 0.26 11.00
N VAL A 92 7.02 -0.35 10.72
CA VAL A 92 5.83 -0.27 11.58
C VAL A 92 5.73 -1.47 12.53
N SER A 93 6.21 -2.65 12.12
CA SER A 93 6.16 -3.87 12.92
C SER A 93 7.38 -4.76 12.69
N SER A 94 8.15 -4.97 13.76
CA SER A 94 9.34 -5.85 13.76
C SER A 94 9.03 -7.33 13.46
N THR A 95 7.75 -7.71 13.42
CA THR A 95 7.34 -9.06 12.96
C THR A 95 7.73 -9.31 11.50
N TYR A 96 7.95 -8.24 10.72
CA TYR A 96 8.32 -8.32 9.31
C TYR A 96 9.80 -8.07 9.03
N ASP A 97 10.65 -7.95 10.06
CA ASP A 97 12.10 -7.72 9.90
C ASP A 97 12.76 -8.83 9.06
N ASP A 98 12.46 -10.10 9.36
CA ASP A 98 12.99 -11.25 8.60
C ASP A 98 12.56 -11.20 7.13
N LEU A 99 11.33 -10.75 6.84
CA LEU A 99 10.85 -10.61 5.46
C LEU A 99 11.64 -9.52 4.72
N ALA A 100 11.84 -8.37 5.35
CA ALA A 100 12.60 -7.26 4.79
C ALA A 100 14.06 -7.65 4.53
N ASP A 101 14.72 -8.30 5.49
CA ASP A 101 16.10 -8.76 5.37
C ASP A 101 16.28 -9.78 4.23
N HIS A 102 15.33 -10.71 4.08
CA HIS A 102 15.37 -11.67 2.99
C HIS A 102 15.09 -11.03 1.63
N ILE A 103 14.15 -10.08 1.54
CA ILE A 103 13.90 -9.39 0.27
C ILE A 103 15.07 -8.46 -0.11
N ASP A 104 15.73 -7.77 0.83
CA ASP A 104 16.94 -6.97 0.55
C ASP A 104 18.07 -7.88 0.00
N GLY A 105 18.22 -9.09 0.55
CA GLY A 105 19.12 -10.10 0.00
C GLY A 105 18.83 -10.44 -1.47
N VAL A 106 17.55 -10.60 -1.83
CA VAL A 106 17.12 -10.83 -3.22
C VAL A 106 17.39 -9.59 -4.09
N ARG A 107 17.14 -8.39 -3.58
CA ARG A 107 17.43 -7.13 -4.28
C ARG A 107 18.92 -6.99 -4.57
N ARG A 108 19.80 -7.25 -3.59
CA ARG A 108 21.26 -7.23 -3.80
C ARG A 108 21.69 -8.21 -4.88
N MET A 109 21.13 -9.42 -4.86
CA MET A 109 21.34 -10.43 -5.91
C MET A 109 20.91 -9.90 -7.29
N ALA A 110 19.72 -9.33 -7.41
CA ALA A 110 19.19 -8.80 -8.66
C ALA A 110 19.99 -7.61 -9.19
N LEU A 111 20.42 -6.69 -8.32
CA LEU A 111 21.28 -5.55 -8.68
C LEU A 111 22.66 -5.99 -9.14
N SER A 112 23.20 -7.08 -8.58
CA SER A 112 24.44 -7.69 -9.05
C SER A 112 24.29 -8.49 -10.35
N LEU A 113 23.05 -8.73 -10.79
CA LEU A 113 22.68 -9.59 -11.92
C LEU A 113 23.23 -11.02 -11.83
N ASN A 114 23.64 -11.42 -10.63
CA ASN A 114 24.21 -12.73 -10.34
C ASN A 114 23.17 -13.59 -9.61
N PHE A 115 22.17 -14.08 -10.34
CA PHE A 115 21.12 -14.91 -9.73
C PHE A 115 21.61 -16.31 -9.32
N ALA A 116 22.85 -16.68 -9.66
CA ALA A 116 23.53 -17.86 -9.16
C ALA A 116 24.16 -17.67 -7.77
N ASP A 117 24.11 -16.46 -7.18
CA ASP A 117 24.70 -16.21 -5.87
C ASP A 117 24.01 -17.07 -4.79
N PRO A 118 24.74 -17.94 -4.07
CA PRO A 118 24.14 -18.86 -3.11
C PRO A 118 23.48 -18.14 -1.93
N ASN A 119 24.01 -16.99 -1.51
CA ASN A 119 23.38 -16.19 -0.45
C ASN A 119 22.06 -15.60 -0.95
N GLY A 120 22.05 -14.94 -2.12
CA GLY A 120 20.83 -14.43 -2.73
C GLY A 120 19.75 -15.50 -2.97
N ARG A 121 20.16 -16.71 -3.39
CA ARG A 121 19.24 -17.85 -3.55
C ARG A 121 18.67 -18.35 -2.23
N ARG A 122 19.47 -18.36 -1.17
CA ARG A 122 19.00 -18.68 0.19
C ARG A 122 17.99 -17.64 0.68
N HIS A 123 18.30 -16.36 0.53
CA HIS A 123 17.38 -15.27 0.85
C HIS A 123 16.06 -15.38 0.06
N LEU A 124 16.12 -15.71 -1.23
CA LEU A 124 14.91 -15.96 -2.03
C LEU A 124 14.06 -17.12 -1.50
N ALA A 125 14.70 -18.24 -1.14
CA ALA A 125 13.99 -19.39 -0.58
C ALA A 125 13.30 -19.06 0.75
N GLN A 126 13.99 -18.33 1.63
CA GLN A 126 13.46 -17.91 2.92
C GLN A 126 12.35 -16.86 2.77
N ALA A 127 12.51 -15.88 1.87
CA ALA A 127 11.45 -14.92 1.55
C ALA A 127 10.18 -15.64 1.07
N ARG A 128 10.31 -16.67 0.21
CA ARG A 128 9.17 -17.48 -0.25
C ARG A 128 8.49 -18.25 0.89
N GLU A 129 9.28 -18.81 1.79
CA GLU A 129 8.75 -19.52 2.97
C GLU A 129 7.93 -18.58 3.86
N ILE A 130 8.48 -17.39 4.18
CA ILE A 130 7.78 -16.38 4.96
C ILE A 130 6.53 -15.90 4.22
N CYS A 131 6.61 -15.63 2.92
CA CYS A 131 5.46 -15.25 2.11
C CYS A 131 4.36 -16.31 2.06
N GLY A 132 4.65 -17.59 2.32
CA GLY A 132 3.64 -18.64 2.48
C GLY A 132 2.86 -18.55 3.79
N THR A 133 3.32 -17.73 4.74
CA THR A 133 2.75 -17.59 6.09
C THR A 133 2.14 -16.21 6.38
N VAL A 134 2.40 -15.22 5.51
CA VAL A 134 1.89 -13.85 5.58
C VAL A 134 0.47 -13.74 5.01
#